data_AF-A0A420MRL7-F1
#
_entry.id   AF-A0A420MRL7-F1
#
_cell.length_a   1.000
_cell.length_b   1.000
_cell.length_c   1.000
_cell.angle_alpha   90.00
_cell.angle_beta   90.00
_cell.angle_gamma   90.00
#
_symmetry.space_group_name_H-M   'P 1'
#
loop_
_entity.id
_entity.type
_entity.pdbx_description
1 polymer ?
#
loop_
_entity_poly.entity_id
_entity_poly.type
_entity_poly.pdbx_seq_one_letter_code
_entity_poly.pdbx_strand_id
1 'polypeptide(L)'
;MSSAIVTGATGILGQEIVKELCSRPEEWSTIYTMSRSKKDDFGPRVKHTHLDLTATAESMFDDLKDVEADYVFFAAYLQKDTDEENTRVNGDMLSAFCKALELTGAASKIKRFVLVTGAKNYGVHLGRVKIPMQETDPRMPEPPYPPNFYYRQQDILYDFCKRNSVEWNVAFASEVIGYAQGNFMNLASATAIYAVVSKELGDELVFPGSEVFYNNVTCFTDAALHAQFLRWMALEPRAANEGFNVANGDAESWMNLWPRVAKYFGLKVPADQFSRDAPLASEKALVSQPPMSVVAKDIGLEGRTPQSYIRQRVDLVQWSQTQEVKDAWKRVADREGLDSEALSMASWAFAGFAWGRDYNNILSMSKSRKLGWIGYLDTWENFKSIFNTLEDKKVIPKY
;
A
#
# COMPACT_ATOMS: atom_id res chain seq x y z
N MET A 1 -14.61 -14.72 22.25
CA MET A 1 -14.64 -13.72 21.17
C MET A 1 -13.74 -12.57 21.58
N SER A 2 -12.94 -12.08 20.65
CA SER A 2 -11.95 -11.04 20.83
C SER A 2 -12.50 -9.67 20.47
N SER A 3 -11.87 -8.61 20.96
CA SER A 3 -12.11 -7.22 20.53
C SER A 3 -10.89 -6.62 19.84
N ALA A 4 -11.10 -5.68 18.91
CA ALA A 4 -10.03 -5.06 18.13
C ALA A 4 -10.14 -3.54 18.11
N ILE A 5 -9.00 -2.85 18.07
CA ILE A 5 -8.86 -1.47 17.60
C ILE A 5 -8.33 -1.50 16.16
N VAL A 6 -8.94 -0.73 15.27
CA VAL A 6 -8.42 -0.50 13.91
C VAL A 6 -8.24 1.00 13.71
N THR A 7 -6.99 1.46 13.64
CA THR A 7 -6.67 2.84 13.28
C THR A 7 -6.55 2.99 11.77
N GLY A 8 -6.91 4.17 11.23
CA GLY A 8 -6.94 4.37 9.78
C GLY A 8 -8.09 3.60 9.10
N ALA A 9 -9.20 3.37 9.83
CA ALA A 9 -10.31 2.51 9.44
C ALA A 9 -10.99 2.90 8.10
N THR A 10 -10.81 4.13 7.62
CA THR A 10 -11.34 4.61 6.32
C THR A 10 -10.33 4.57 5.17
N GLY A 11 -9.12 4.06 5.43
CA GLY A 11 -8.06 3.89 4.44
C GLY A 11 -8.24 2.63 3.59
N ILE A 12 -7.36 2.46 2.60
CA ILE A 12 -7.40 1.32 1.67
C ILE A 12 -7.26 -0.04 2.38
N LEU A 13 -6.32 -0.16 3.32
CA LEU A 13 -6.15 -1.39 4.12
C LEU A 13 -7.08 -1.40 5.34
N GLY A 14 -7.22 -0.28 6.04
CA GLY A 14 -7.99 -0.20 7.29
C GLY A 14 -9.45 -0.61 7.12
N GLN A 15 -10.12 -0.21 6.03
CA GLN A 15 -11.52 -0.58 5.80
C GLN A 15 -11.67 -2.09 5.56
N GLU A 16 -10.71 -2.72 4.88
CA GLU A 16 -10.75 -4.15 4.60
C GLU A 16 -10.47 -4.96 5.88
N ILE A 17 -9.61 -4.43 6.77
CA ILE A 17 -9.46 -4.99 8.12
C ILE A 17 -10.81 -4.96 8.84
N VAL A 18 -11.50 -3.82 8.88
CA VAL A 18 -12.83 -3.73 9.52
C VAL A 18 -13.82 -4.71 8.90
N LYS A 19 -13.88 -4.82 7.56
CA LYS A 19 -14.76 -5.76 6.85
C LYS A 19 -14.45 -7.22 7.20
N GLU A 20 -13.18 -7.61 7.22
CA GLU A 20 -12.78 -8.99 7.58
C GLU A 20 -13.13 -9.32 9.03
N LEU A 21 -12.87 -8.42 9.98
CA LEU A 21 -13.26 -8.66 11.37
C LEU A 21 -14.79 -8.71 11.54
N CYS A 22 -15.52 -7.89 10.79
CA CYS A 22 -16.99 -7.92 10.77
C CYS A 22 -17.54 -9.20 10.15
N SER A 23 -16.87 -9.81 9.17
CA SER A 23 -17.34 -11.04 8.52
C SER A 23 -17.27 -12.28 9.44
N ARG A 24 -16.60 -12.15 10.60
CA ARG A 24 -16.34 -13.22 11.58
C ARG A 24 -16.95 -12.92 12.96
N PRO A 25 -18.29 -12.80 13.10
CA PRO A 25 -18.94 -12.51 14.39
C PRO A 25 -18.66 -13.55 15.48
N GLU A 26 -18.34 -14.78 15.11
CA GLU A 26 -17.94 -15.86 16.00
C GLU A 26 -16.54 -15.67 16.62
N GLU A 27 -15.71 -14.83 16.01
CA GLU A 27 -14.37 -14.50 16.48
C GLU A 27 -14.31 -13.12 17.12
N TRP A 28 -14.99 -12.12 16.55
CA TRP A 28 -14.89 -10.72 16.94
C TRP A 28 -16.20 -10.15 17.47
N SER A 29 -16.23 -9.83 18.76
CA SER A 29 -17.43 -9.31 19.43
C SER A 29 -17.57 -7.79 19.29
N THR A 30 -16.46 -7.04 19.35
CA THR A 30 -16.44 -5.58 19.27
C THR A 30 -15.25 -5.09 18.45
N ILE A 31 -15.50 -4.15 17.54
CA ILE A 31 -14.47 -3.54 16.69
C ILE A 31 -14.53 -2.03 16.90
N TYR A 32 -13.51 -1.49 17.58
CA TYR A 32 -13.31 -0.06 17.74
C TYR A 32 -12.60 0.48 16.50
N THR A 33 -13.22 1.44 15.81
CA THR A 33 -12.64 2.04 14.60
C THR A 33 -12.27 3.48 14.87
N MET A 34 -11.08 3.87 14.43
CA MET A 34 -10.52 5.20 14.68
C MET A 34 -10.09 5.85 13.37
N SER A 35 -10.73 6.96 13.03
CA SER A 35 -10.40 7.80 11.88
C SER A 35 -11.00 9.19 12.02
N ARG A 36 -10.55 10.13 11.19
CA ARG A 36 -11.10 11.51 11.15
C ARG A 36 -12.53 11.59 10.60
N SER A 37 -13.00 10.55 9.91
CA SER A 37 -14.38 10.48 9.39
C SER A 37 -14.93 9.07 9.53
N LYS A 38 -16.27 8.95 9.55
CA LYS A 38 -17.00 7.68 9.39
C LYS A 38 -17.51 7.61 7.95
N LYS A 39 -17.21 6.53 7.22
CA LYS A 39 -17.67 6.35 5.83
C LYS A 39 -18.86 5.40 5.71
N ASP A 40 -18.81 4.28 6.43
CA ASP A 40 -19.82 3.22 6.33
C ASP A 40 -20.41 2.87 7.70
N ASP A 41 -21.63 2.34 7.69
CA ASP A 41 -22.24 1.71 8.86
C ASP A 41 -22.03 0.19 8.81
N PHE A 42 -21.09 -0.31 9.62
CA PHE A 42 -20.74 -1.72 9.72
C PHE A 42 -21.59 -2.49 10.76
N GLY A 43 -22.66 -1.86 11.25
CA GLY A 43 -23.58 -2.45 12.20
C GLY A 43 -23.14 -2.31 13.67
N PRO A 44 -23.92 -2.87 14.61
CA PRO A 44 -23.85 -2.51 16.03
C PRO A 44 -22.59 -3.00 16.77
N ARG A 45 -21.82 -3.93 16.18
CA ARG A 45 -20.53 -4.38 16.75
C ARG A 45 -19.39 -3.40 16.50
N VAL A 46 -19.57 -2.45 15.57
CA VAL A 46 -18.56 -1.46 15.23
C VAL A 46 -18.82 -0.18 16.01
N LYS A 47 -17.88 0.15 16.90
CA LYS A 47 -17.90 1.39 17.69
C LYS A 47 -16.92 2.36 17.05
N HIS A 48 -17.43 3.42 16.46
CA HIS A 48 -16.59 4.42 15.80
C HIS A 48 -16.25 5.57 16.75
N THR A 49 -14.96 5.90 16.81
CA THR A 49 -14.42 7.05 17.53
C THR A 49 -13.72 7.96 16.52
N HIS A 50 -14.10 9.24 16.52
CA HIS A 50 -13.32 10.25 15.82
C HIS A 50 -12.02 10.45 16.58
N LEU A 51 -10.88 10.14 15.97
CA LEU A 51 -9.58 10.29 16.61
C LEU A 51 -8.59 10.96 15.66
N ASP A 52 -8.04 12.09 16.09
CA ASP A 52 -6.91 12.73 15.44
C ASP A 52 -5.61 12.16 15.98
N LEU A 53 -4.98 11.26 15.23
CA LEU A 53 -3.70 10.65 15.59
C LEU A 53 -2.53 11.66 15.65
N THR A 54 -2.73 12.90 15.17
CA THR A 54 -1.72 13.96 15.29
C THR A 54 -1.83 14.78 16.58
N ALA A 55 -2.87 14.53 17.39
CA ALA A 55 -3.05 15.15 18.70
C ALA A 55 -2.08 14.58 19.75
N THR A 56 -2.06 15.18 20.94
CA THR A 56 -1.28 14.67 22.09
C THR A 56 -1.95 13.46 22.72
N ALA A 57 -1.19 12.65 23.44
CA ALA A 57 -1.72 11.47 24.14
C ALA A 57 -2.80 11.82 25.16
N GLU A 58 -2.65 12.95 25.86
CA GLU A 58 -3.61 13.47 26.84
C GLU A 58 -4.92 13.88 26.17
N SER A 59 -4.85 14.45 24.96
CA SER A 59 -6.04 14.83 24.19
C SER A 59 -6.82 13.61 23.70
N MET A 60 -6.12 12.50 23.44
CA MET A 60 -6.75 11.22 23.07
C MET A 60 -7.35 10.45 24.25
N PHE A 61 -7.16 10.90 25.50
CA PHE A 61 -7.59 10.16 26.69
C PHE A 61 -9.10 9.93 26.69
N ASP A 62 -9.89 10.99 26.49
CA ASP A 62 -11.35 10.90 26.55
C ASP A 62 -11.94 10.01 25.44
N ASP A 63 -11.28 9.97 24.28
CA ASP A 63 -11.67 9.13 23.14
C ASP A 63 -11.37 7.64 23.35
N LEU A 64 -10.39 7.33 24.22
CA LEU A 64 -9.85 5.98 24.42
C LEU A 64 -10.17 5.38 25.79
N LYS A 65 -10.65 6.16 26.78
CA LYS A 65 -10.84 5.70 28.17
C LYS A 65 -11.81 4.52 28.34
N ASP A 66 -12.79 4.39 27.44
CA ASP A 66 -13.79 3.31 27.46
C ASP A 66 -13.47 2.20 26.44
N VAL A 67 -12.27 2.22 25.84
CA VAL A 67 -11.84 1.24 24.84
C VAL A 67 -11.12 0.07 25.50
N GLU A 68 -11.73 -1.11 25.44
CA GLU A 68 -11.12 -2.36 25.87
C GLU A 68 -10.95 -3.32 24.68
N ALA A 69 -9.70 -3.49 24.22
CA ALA A 69 -9.38 -4.30 23.05
C ALA A 69 -8.29 -5.34 23.33
N ASP A 70 -8.48 -6.55 22.79
CA ASP A 70 -7.46 -7.61 22.80
C ASP A 70 -6.40 -7.39 21.71
N TYR A 71 -6.79 -6.82 20.56
CA TYR A 71 -5.93 -6.69 19.39
C TYR A 71 -5.90 -5.25 18.89
N VAL A 72 -4.73 -4.79 18.42
CA VAL A 72 -4.58 -3.50 17.75
C VAL A 72 -4.09 -3.72 16.34
N PHE A 73 -4.75 -3.11 15.36
CA PHE A 73 -4.32 -2.99 13.98
C PHE A 73 -4.06 -1.52 13.67
N PHE A 74 -2.77 -1.15 13.65
CA PHE A 74 -2.38 0.21 13.31
C PHE A 74 -2.12 0.34 11.81
N ALA A 75 -3.13 0.82 11.08
CA ALA A 75 -3.13 0.94 9.62
C ALA A 75 -3.25 2.39 9.14
N ALA A 76 -2.60 3.31 9.86
CA ALA A 76 -2.60 4.75 9.58
C ALA A 76 -1.18 5.26 9.29
N TYR A 77 -1.07 6.16 8.32
CA TYR A 77 0.11 6.99 8.11
C TYR A 77 -0.30 8.33 7.47
N LEU A 78 0.56 9.33 7.56
CA LEU A 78 0.41 10.63 6.93
C LEU A 78 1.62 10.90 6.03
N GLN A 79 1.38 11.03 4.73
CA GLN A 79 2.41 11.38 3.77
C GLN A 79 2.89 12.83 3.98
N LYS A 80 4.20 13.02 3.95
CA LYS A 80 4.92 14.30 3.97
C LYS A 80 5.89 14.39 2.80
N ASP A 81 6.37 15.59 2.54
CA ASP A 81 7.21 15.90 1.38
C ASP A 81 8.64 15.38 1.52
N THR A 82 9.13 15.19 2.74
CA THR A 82 10.48 14.68 3.01
C THR A 82 10.45 13.43 3.89
N ASP A 83 11.51 12.62 3.80
CA ASP A 83 11.66 11.40 4.58
C ASP A 83 11.85 11.71 6.08
N GLU A 84 12.48 12.84 6.42
CA GLU A 84 12.61 13.34 7.79
C GLU A 84 11.25 13.68 8.40
N GLU A 85 10.40 14.42 7.68
CA GLU A 85 9.07 14.78 8.18
C GLU A 85 8.14 13.56 8.19
N ASN A 86 8.26 12.64 7.23
CA ASN A 86 7.57 11.35 7.29
C ASN A 86 7.97 10.59 8.57
N THR A 87 9.26 10.52 8.87
CA THR A 87 9.80 9.85 10.05
C THR A 87 9.32 10.49 11.34
N ARG A 88 9.40 11.82 11.43
CA ARG A 88 8.94 12.57 12.59
C ARG A 88 7.43 12.41 12.82
N VAL A 89 6.61 12.70 11.81
CA VAL A 89 5.15 12.74 11.98
C VAL A 89 4.58 11.36 12.24
N ASN A 90 4.97 10.35 11.46
CA ASN A 90 4.39 9.00 11.60
C ASN A 90 4.86 8.27 12.85
N GLY A 91 6.08 8.52 13.32
CA GLY A 91 6.51 8.04 14.63
C GLY A 91 5.85 8.79 15.78
N ASP A 92 5.64 10.11 15.68
CA ASP A 92 4.94 10.89 16.71
C ASP A 92 3.49 10.42 16.87
N MET A 93 2.78 10.17 15.76
CA MET A 93 1.43 9.62 15.76
C MET A 93 1.35 8.27 16.50
N LEU A 94 2.25 7.34 16.19
CA LEU A 94 2.26 6.03 16.85
C LEU A 94 2.66 6.15 18.33
N SER A 95 3.64 6.99 18.65
CA SER A 95 4.09 7.24 20.02
C SER A 95 2.98 7.81 20.89
N ALA A 96 2.28 8.85 20.40
CA ALA A 96 1.15 9.47 21.10
C ALA A 96 0.01 8.47 21.33
N PHE A 97 -0.33 7.67 20.31
CA PHE A 97 -1.35 6.63 20.42
C PHE A 97 -0.97 5.56 21.46
N CYS A 98 0.25 5.01 21.38
CA CYS A 98 0.76 4.06 22.38
C CYS A 98 0.73 4.66 23.79
N LYS A 99 1.10 5.94 23.95
CA LYS A 99 1.06 6.61 25.24
C LYS A 99 -0.36 6.80 25.76
N ALA A 100 -1.32 7.10 24.90
CA ALA A 100 -2.72 7.21 25.27
C ALA A 100 -3.31 5.87 25.73
N LEU A 101 -2.92 4.76 25.09
CA LEU A 101 -3.28 3.40 25.55
C LEU A 101 -2.69 3.09 26.94
N GLU A 102 -1.48 3.56 27.23
CA GLU A 102 -0.88 3.44 28.58
C GLU A 102 -1.65 4.31 29.60
N LEU A 103 -1.97 5.56 29.26
CA LEU A 103 -2.68 6.50 30.15
C LEU A 103 -4.09 6.03 30.53
N THR A 104 -4.82 5.43 29.59
CA THR A 104 -6.17 4.90 29.81
C THR A 104 -6.17 3.54 30.50
N GLY A 105 -5.01 2.88 30.62
CA GLY A 105 -4.89 1.50 31.12
C GLY A 105 -5.29 0.43 30.11
N ALA A 106 -5.76 0.82 28.91
CA ALA A 106 -6.14 -0.10 27.83
C ALA A 106 -4.98 -1.00 27.39
N ALA A 107 -3.73 -0.52 27.50
CA ALA A 107 -2.53 -1.30 27.18
C ALA A 107 -2.48 -2.66 27.91
N SER A 108 -2.99 -2.75 29.13
CA SER A 108 -2.99 -3.98 29.94
C SER A 108 -3.90 -5.10 29.42
N LYS A 109 -4.81 -4.79 28.49
CA LYS A 109 -5.74 -5.75 27.88
C LYS A 109 -5.25 -6.28 26.53
N ILE A 110 -4.31 -5.58 25.90
CA ILE A 110 -3.84 -5.92 24.56
C ILE A 110 -2.99 -7.18 24.63
N LYS A 111 -3.34 -8.15 23.80
CA LYS A 111 -2.59 -9.40 23.59
C LYS A 111 -1.59 -9.24 22.45
N ARG A 112 -2.02 -8.64 21.33
CA ARG A 112 -1.21 -8.48 20.13
C ARG A 112 -1.40 -7.11 19.48
N PHE A 113 -0.28 -6.44 19.17
CA PHE A 113 -0.26 -5.19 18.41
C PHE A 113 0.34 -5.44 17.01
N VAL A 114 -0.49 -5.26 15.98
CA VAL A 114 -0.12 -5.38 14.57
C VAL A 114 0.14 -4.00 13.97
N LEU A 115 1.37 -3.77 13.50
CA LEU A 115 1.75 -2.58 12.74
C LEU A 115 1.76 -2.87 11.24
N VAL A 116 1.04 -2.06 10.47
CA VAL A 116 1.03 -2.15 9.01
C VAL A 116 2.09 -1.24 8.41
N THR A 117 3.01 -1.81 7.64
CA THR A 117 4.06 -1.09 6.90
C THR A 117 4.08 -1.53 5.44
N GLY A 118 5.25 -1.68 4.81
CA GLY A 118 5.35 -2.08 3.41
C GLY A 118 6.78 -2.39 2.95
N ALA A 119 6.92 -2.73 1.68
CA ALA A 119 8.19 -3.12 1.05
C ALA A 119 9.27 -2.01 1.08
N LYS A 120 8.92 -0.76 1.44
CA LYS A 120 9.93 0.26 1.76
C LYS A 120 10.81 -0.14 2.94
N ASN A 121 10.40 -1.11 3.76
CA ASN A 121 11.25 -1.72 4.79
C ASN A 121 12.57 -2.25 4.22
N TYR A 122 12.58 -2.68 2.95
CA TYR A 122 13.75 -3.18 2.24
C TYR A 122 14.46 -2.12 1.38
N GLY A 123 13.96 -0.88 1.39
CA GLY A 123 14.52 0.21 0.59
C GLY A 123 14.05 0.26 -0.87
N VAL A 124 12.97 -0.42 -1.26
CA VAL A 124 12.52 -0.49 -2.68
C VAL A 124 12.27 0.87 -3.36
N HIS A 125 12.02 1.92 -2.58
CA HIS A 125 11.86 3.31 -3.04
C HIS A 125 13.19 4.00 -3.40
N LEU A 126 14.31 3.42 -2.99
CA LEU A 126 15.67 3.90 -3.22
C LEU A 126 16.35 3.19 -4.39
N GLY A 127 15.81 2.07 -4.87
CA GLY A 127 16.31 1.38 -6.05
C GLY A 127 16.30 -0.13 -5.90
N ARG A 128 17.14 -0.80 -6.67
CA ARG A 128 17.26 -2.26 -6.70
C ARG A 128 17.59 -2.82 -5.31
N VAL A 129 16.77 -3.77 -4.88
CA VAL A 129 16.90 -4.55 -3.64
C VAL A 129 17.38 -5.97 -3.95
N LYS A 130 17.82 -6.72 -2.94
CA LYS A 130 17.98 -8.17 -3.04
C LYS A 130 16.60 -8.81 -3.25
N ILE A 131 16.48 -9.75 -4.19
CA ILE A 131 15.22 -10.41 -4.53
C ILE A 131 15.32 -11.95 -4.42
N PRO A 132 14.22 -12.64 -4.04
CA PRO A 132 13.03 -12.05 -3.42
C PRO A 132 13.40 -11.44 -2.06
N MET A 133 12.75 -10.34 -1.71
CA MET A 133 12.93 -9.72 -0.39
C MET A 133 12.44 -10.68 0.69
N GLN A 134 13.25 -10.85 1.73
CA GLN A 134 12.97 -11.75 2.85
C GLN A 134 12.96 -10.97 4.16
N GLU A 135 12.15 -11.38 5.13
CA GLU A 135 12.02 -10.70 6.42
C GLU A 135 13.31 -10.71 7.26
N THR A 136 14.28 -11.55 6.89
CA THR A 136 15.62 -11.59 7.46
C THR A 136 16.59 -10.59 6.81
N ASP A 137 16.19 -9.89 5.76
CA ASP A 137 17.03 -8.89 5.11
C ASP A 137 17.25 -7.70 6.07
N PRO A 138 18.47 -7.14 6.12
CA PRO A 138 18.79 -6.09 7.07
C PRO A 138 18.01 -4.81 6.77
N ARG A 139 17.75 -4.02 7.81
CA ARG A 139 17.34 -2.62 7.65
C ARG A 139 18.41 -1.85 6.88
N MET A 140 17.98 -0.82 6.15
CA MET A 140 18.90 0.12 5.51
C MET A 140 19.67 0.92 6.58
N PRO A 141 20.99 1.13 6.42
CA PRO A 141 21.76 1.94 7.36
C PRO A 141 21.44 3.43 7.21
N GLU A 142 21.24 4.12 8.33
CA GLU A 142 20.93 5.54 8.38
C GLU A 142 22.01 6.23 9.22
N PRO A 143 23.04 6.90 8.64
CA PRO A 143 23.36 7.19 7.22
C PRO A 143 24.02 6.02 6.44
N PRO A 144 24.19 6.09 5.08
CA PRO A 144 24.01 7.23 4.17
C PRO A 144 22.63 7.34 3.52
N TYR A 145 21.70 6.42 3.82
CA TYR A 145 20.35 6.46 3.28
C TYR A 145 19.46 7.41 4.10
N PRO A 146 18.40 7.97 3.50
CA PRO A 146 17.43 8.80 4.23
C PRO A 146 16.70 7.97 5.30
N PRO A 147 16.18 8.63 6.35
CA PRO A 147 15.49 7.94 7.43
C PRO A 147 14.18 7.29 6.95
N ASN A 148 13.92 6.08 7.41
CA ASN A 148 12.71 5.34 7.09
C ASN A 148 11.77 5.29 8.29
N PHE A 149 10.62 5.96 8.17
CA PHE A 149 9.64 6.03 9.24
C PHE A 149 9.12 4.66 9.71
N TYR A 150 9.19 3.62 8.86
CA TYR A 150 8.87 2.25 9.28
C TYR A 150 9.79 1.74 10.39
N TYR A 151 11.08 2.08 10.36
CA TYR A 151 12.02 1.63 11.38
C TYR A 151 11.73 2.33 12.70
N ARG A 152 11.49 3.64 12.69
CA ARG A 152 11.06 4.39 13.88
C ARG A 152 9.76 3.84 14.46
N GLN A 153 8.76 3.55 13.62
CA GLN A 153 7.50 2.97 14.09
C GLN A 153 7.69 1.58 14.70
N GLN A 154 8.52 0.73 14.10
CA GLN A 154 8.88 -0.57 14.65
C GLN A 154 9.57 -0.44 16.01
N ASP A 155 10.51 0.48 16.16
CA ASP A 155 11.22 0.67 17.43
C ASP A 155 10.27 1.13 18.54
N ILE A 156 9.36 2.07 18.23
CA ILE A 156 8.29 2.49 19.16
C ILE A 156 7.37 1.32 19.53
N LEU A 157 6.97 0.51 18.54
CA LEU A 157 6.14 -0.68 18.76
C LEU A 157 6.85 -1.67 19.68
N TYR A 158 8.11 -2.00 19.41
CA TYR A 158 8.88 -2.96 20.20
C TYR A 158 9.06 -2.48 21.64
N ASP A 159 9.34 -1.19 21.82
CA ASP A 159 9.48 -0.58 23.14
C ASP A 159 8.15 -0.59 23.91
N PHE A 160 7.04 -0.21 23.27
CA PHE A 160 5.70 -0.29 23.87
C PHE A 160 5.36 -1.73 24.28
N CYS A 161 5.58 -2.68 23.37
CA CYS A 161 5.25 -4.08 23.57
C CYS A 161 6.07 -4.70 24.70
N LYS A 162 7.38 -4.41 24.75
CA LYS A 162 8.27 -4.84 25.83
C LYS A 162 7.85 -4.28 27.18
N ARG A 163 7.48 -2.99 27.28
CA ARG A 163 7.06 -2.37 28.55
C ARG A 163 5.73 -2.92 29.06
N ASN A 164 4.81 -3.24 28.16
CA ASN A 164 3.43 -3.63 28.51
C ASN A 164 3.18 -5.14 28.44
N SER A 165 4.21 -5.96 28.16
CA SER A 165 4.09 -7.41 27.95
C SER A 165 3.07 -7.79 26.87
N VAL A 166 3.05 -6.98 25.79
CA VAL A 166 2.21 -7.18 24.61
C VAL A 166 3.03 -7.87 23.53
N GLU A 167 2.46 -8.81 22.81
CA GLU A 167 3.13 -9.39 21.64
C GLU A 167 2.97 -8.46 20.42
N TRP A 168 3.88 -8.52 19.46
CA TRP A 168 3.80 -7.65 18.27
C TRP A 168 3.83 -8.43 16.96
N ASN A 169 3.36 -7.76 15.90
CA ASN A 169 3.60 -8.14 14.52
C ASN A 169 3.85 -6.92 13.64
N VAL A 170 4.56 -7.12 12.53
CA VAL A 170 4.73 -6.11 11.49
C VAL A 170 4.41 -6.72 10.13
N ALA A 171 3.56 -6.07 9.34
CA ALA A 171 3.22 -6.51 8.00
C ALA A 171 3.95 -5.67 6.93
N PHE A 172 4.62 -6.34 5.99
CA PHE A 172 5.33 -5.73 4.85
C PHE A 172 4.56 -6.03 3.55
N ALA A 173 3.56 -5.21 3.25
CA ALA A 173 2.84 -5.29 1.98
C ALA A 173 3.69 -4.80 0.79
N SER A 174 3.46 -5.36 -0.41
CA SER A 174 3.91 -4.81 -1.69
C SER A 174 3.03 -3.62 -2.11
N GLU A 175 3.07 -3.21 -3.38
CA GLU A 175 2.05 -2.28 -3.89
C GLU A 175 0.64 -2.84 -3.66
N VAL A 176 -0.17 -2.06 -2.96
CA VAL A 176 -1.53 -2.44 -2.61
C VAL A 176 -2.47 -2.18 -3.78
N ILE A 177 -3.24 -3.20 -4.14
CA ILE A 177 -4.41 -3.10 -5.02
C ILE A 177 -5.64 -3.20 -4.12
N GLY A 178 -6.51 -2.19 -4.18
CA GLY A 178 -7.69 -2.09 -3.33
C GLY A 178 -8.54 -0.91 -3.78
N TYR A 179 -9.49 -0.45 -2.97
CA TYR A 179 -10.25 0.77 -3.26
C TYR A 179 -10.54 1.53 -1.97
N ALA A 180 -10.38 2.86 -1.98
CA ALA A 180 -10.81 3.73 -0.90
C ALA A 180 -11.26 5.07 -1.45
N GLN A 181 -12.50 5.47 -1.15
CA GLN A 181 -12.99 6.78 -1.58
C GLN A 181 -12.12 7.91 -1.00
N GLY A 182 -11.68 8.87 -1.81
CA GLY A 182 -10.84 9.99 -1.38
C GLY A 182 -9.39 9.64 -1.02
N ASN A 183 -8.96 8.39 -1.24
CA ASN A 183 -7.54 8.02 -1.21
C ASN A 183 -7.22 7.20 -2.46
N PHE A 184 -6.54 7.83 -3.41
CA PHE A 184 -6.21 7.20 -4.69
C PHE A 184 -4.71 6.94 -4.84
N MET A 185 -3.97 6.76 -3.73
CA MET A 185 -2.70 6.00 -3.76
C MET A 185 -3.00 4.53 -4.08
N ASN A 186 -3.39 4.28 -5.32
CA ASN A 186 -3.92 3.03 -5.80
C ASN A 186 -3.59 2.87 -7.27
N LEU A 187 -2.75 1.88 -7.55
CA LEU A 187 -2.30 1.60 -8.91
C LEU A 187 -3.44 1.20 -9.83
N ALA A 188 -4.45 0.47 -9.34
CA ALA A 188 -5.59 0.07 -10.16
C ALA A 188 -6.46 1.26 -10.58
N SER A 189 -6.68 2.24 -9.70
CA SER A 189 -7.41 3.46 -10.08
C SER A 189 -6.66 4.26 -11.15
N ALA A 190 -5.35 4.46 -10.97
CA ALA A 190 -4.53 5.14 -11.99
C ALA A 190 -4.51 4.37 -13.32
N THR A 191 -4.44 3.04 -13.29
CA THR A 191 -4.50 2.16 -14.47
C THR A 191 -5.82 2.36 -15.23
N ALA A 192 -6.94 2.29 -14.52
CA ALA A 192 -8.26 2.41 -15.11
C ALA A 192 -8.47 3.80 -15.72
N ILE A 193 -8.19 4.87 -14.98
CA ILE A 193 -8.34 6.25 -15.47
C ILE A 193 -7.43 6.50 -16.67
N TYR A 194 -6.18 6.03 -16.64
CA TYR A 194 -5.27 6.11 -17.79
C TYR A 194 -5.84 5.40 -19.02
N ALA A 195 -6.42 4.22 -18.86
CA ALA A 195 -7.06 3.49 -19.95
C ALA A 195 -8.32 4.20 -20.49
N VAL A 196 -9.18 4.73 -19.63
CA VAL A 196 -10.37 5.48 -20.04
C VAL A 196 -9.99 6.73 -20.84
N VAL A 197 -9.02 7.52 -20.37
CA VAL A 197 -8.53 8.68 -21.10
C VAL A 197 -7.91 8.27 -22.43
N SER A 198 -7.09 7.21 -22.43
CA SER A 198 -6.49 6.69 -23.67
C SER A 198 -7.57 6.31 -24.68
N LYS A 199 -8.67 5.69 -24.22
CA LYS A 199 -9.84 5.36 -25.05
C LYS A 199 -10.57 6.57 -25.61
N GLU A 200 -10.70 7.62 -24.84
CA GLU A 200 -11.33 8.86 -25.29
C GLU A 200 -10.45 9.63 -26.30
N LEU A 201 -9.15 9.36 -26.32
CA LEU A 201 -8.18 9.94 -27.26
C LEU A 201 -7.89 9.05 -28.48
N GLY A 202 -8.15 7.75 -28.41
CA GLY A 202 -7.94 6.79 -29.49
C GLY A 202 -8.15 5.33 -29.05
N ASP A 203 -7.73 4.36 -29.87
CA ASP A 203 -7.98 2.92 -29.59
C ASP A 203 -6.74 2.18 -29.06
N GLU A 204 -5.68 2.90 -28.71
CA GLU A 204 -4.38 2.35 -28.32
C GLU A 204 -4.04 2.62 -26.85
N LEU A 205 -3.44 1.64 -26.17
CA LEU A 205 -2.96 1.74 -24.80
C LEU A 205 -1.43 1.53 -24.74
N VAL A 206 -0.69 2.64 -24.84
CA VAL A 206 0.78 2.63 -24.71
C VAL A 206 1.17 2.44 -23.24
N PHE A 207 2.13 1.57 -22.94
CA PHE A 207 2.65 1.47 -21.58
C PHE A 207 3.43 2.75 -21.22
N PRO A 208 3.05 3.47 -20.14
CA PRO A 208 3.66 4.77 -19.81
C PRO A 208 5.02 4.63 -19.13
N GLY A 209 5.35 3.46 -18.59
CA GLY A 209 6.58 3.18 -17.87
C GLY A 209 7.75 2.75 -18.73
N SER A 210 8.73 2.09 -18.11
CA SER A 210 9.95 1.65 -18.78
C SER A 210 9.76 0.31 -19.48
N GLU A 211 10.40 0.11 -20.63
CA GLU A 211 10.45 -1.20 -21.30
C GLU A 211 11.13 -2.26 -20.44
N VAL A 212 12.14 -1.86 -19.65
CA VAL A 212 12.83 -2.75 -18.72
C VAL A 212 11.86 -3.33 -17.70
N PHE A 213 11.02 -2.49 -17.07
CA PHE A 213 10.07 -2.97 -16.08
C PHE A 213 8.86 -3.66 -16.68
N TYR A 214 8.48 -3.32 -17.90
CA TYR A 214 7.48 -4.07 -18.66
C TYR A 214 7.84 -5.56 -18.74
N ASN A 215 9.13 -5.87 -18.91
CA ASN A 215 9.69 -7.22 -18.98
C ASN A 215 10.15 -7.80 -17.63
N ASN A 216 10.09 -7.03 -16.54
CA ASN A 216 10.49 -7.47 -15.21
C ASN A 216 9.32 -8.10 -14.44
N VAL A 217 9.66 -8.69 -13.30
CA VAL A 217 8.74 -9.41 -12.42
C VAL A 217 8.44 -8.57 -11.17
N THR A 218 7.16 -8.51 -10.82
CA THR A 218 6.63 -7.82 -9.64
C THR A 218 5.59 -8.68 -8.91
N CYS A 219 5.22 -8.30 -7.69
CA CYS A 219 4.11 -8.90 -6.96
C CYS A 219 3.28 -7.79 -6.31
N PHE A 220 2.01 -8.08 -6.03
CA PHE A 220 1.08 -7.12 -5.47
C PHE A 220 0.46 -7.65 -4.18
N THR A 221 -0.19 -6.76 -3.45
CA THR A 221 -0.94 -7.09 -2.25
C THR A 221 -2.38 -6.64 -2.40
N ASP A 222 -3.30 -7.59 -2.42
CA ASP A 222 -4.72 -7.30 -2.33
C ASP A 222 -5.08 -6.78 -0.95
N ALA A 223 -5.89 -5.72 -0.89
CA ALA A 223 -6.29 -5.11 0.36
C ALA A 223 -7.16 -6.07 1.22
N ALA A 224 -8.03 -6.87 0.61
CA ALA A 224 -8.88 -7.82 1.33
C ALA A 224 -8.11 -9.07 1.78
N LEU A 225 -7.25 -9.63 0.94
CA LEU A 225 -6.35 -10.73 1.31
C LEU A 225 -5.36 -10.28 2.40
N HIS A 226 -4.89 -9.04 2.34
CA HIS A 226 -4.07 -8.46 3.40
C HIS A 226 -4.82 -8.42 4.73
N ALA A 227 -6.09 -8.01 4.75
CA ALA A 227 -6.90 -8.05 5.96
C ALA A 227 -7.06 -9.48 6.52
N GLN A 228 -7.31 -10.47 5.65
CA GLN A 228 -7.34 -11.89 6.04
C GLN A 228 -6.00 -12.35 6.61
N PHE A 229 -4.89 -11.93 5.99
CA PHE A 229 -3.54 -12.22 6.46
C PHE A 229 -3.29 -11.61 7.84
N LEU A 230 -3.65 -10.35 8.06
CA LEU A 230 -3.47 -9.69 9.36
C LEU A 230 -4.28 -10.37 10.46
N ARG A 231 -5.53 -10.78 10.17
CA ARG A 231 -6.34 -11.56 11.12
C ARG A 231 -5.63 -12.88 11.47
N TRP A 232 -5.21 -13.64 10.47
CA TRP A 232 -4.48 -14.90 10.68
C TRP A 232 -3.21 -14.69 11.51
N MET A 233 -2.38 -13.73 11.12
CA MET A 233 -1.11 -13.42 11.79
C MET A 233 -1.32 -12.98 13.25
N ALA A 234 -2.36 -12.19 13.52
CA ALA A 234 -2.69 -11.75 14.87
C ALA A 234 -3.12 -12.92 15.78
N LEU A 235 -3.82 -13.91 15.22
CA LEU A 235 -4.38 -15.04 15.98
C LEU A 235 -3.46 -16.28 16.01
N GLU A 236 -2.49 -16.39 15.11
CA GLU A 236 -1.54 -17.51 15.07
C GLU A 236 -0.47 -17.38 16.17
N PRO A 237 -0.43 -18.28 17.18
CA PRO A 237 0.53 -18.17 18.27
C PRO A 237 1.99 -18.22 17.81
N ARG A 238 2.30 -19.04 16.79
CA ARG A 238 3.68 -19.16 16.26
C ARG A 238 4.13 -17.92 15.48
N ALA A 239 3.23 -16.99 15.18
CA ALA A 239 3.54 -15.74 14.54
C ALA A 239 3.86 -14.62 15.54
N ALA A 240 3.83 -14.86 16.85
CA ALA A 240 4.12 -13.84 17.86
C ALA A 240 5.51 -13.22 17.70
N ASN A 241 5.59 -11.89 17.80
CA ASN A 241 6.84 -11.11 17.80
C ASN A 241 7.65 -11.27 16.51
N GLU A 242 6.95 -11.25 15.37
CA GLU A 242 7.54 -11.47 14.05
C GLU A 242 7.00 -10.49 13.00
N GLY A 243 7.88 -10.09 12.07
CA GLY A 243 7.50 -9.39 10.85
C GLY A 243 7.23 -10.36 9.69
N PHE A 244 6.28 -10.04 8.81
CA PHE A 244 5.90 -10.89 7.68
C PHE A 244 5.67 -10.10 6.40
N ASN A 245 6.18 -10.62 5.29
CA ASN A 245 5.78 -10.21 3.96
C ASN A 245 4.31 -10.58 3.70
N VAL A 246 3.62 -9.73 2.94
CA VAL A 246 2.25 -9.97 2.51
C VAL A 246 2.12 -9.68 1.01
N ALA A 247 1.86 -10.72 0.22
CA ALA A 247 1.60 -10.63 -1.21
C ALA A 247 0.48 -11.60 -1.63
N ASN A 248 -0.06 -11.38 -2.82
CA ASN A 248 -1.10 -12.20 -3.46
C ASN A 248 -0.73 -13.67 -3.59
N GLY A 249 0.58 -13.97 -3.68
CA GLY A 249 1.12 -15.33 -3.73
C GLY A 249 1.49 -15.80 -5.14
N ASP A 250 1.19 -15.01 -6.16
CA ASP A 250 1.75 -15.07 -7.51
C ASP A 250 2.86 -14.03 -7.72
N ALA A 251 3.52 -14.15 -8.87
CA ALA A 251 4.42 -13.15 -9.42
C ALA A 251 3.93 -12.82 -10.83
N GLU A 252 4.02 -11.56 -11.23
CA GLU A 252 3.47 -11.07 -12.49
C GLU A 252 4.45 -10.14 -13.21
N SER A 253 4.15 -9.86 -14.47
CA SER A 253 4.85 -8.86 -15.27
C SER A 253 3.86 -7.96 -16.00
N TRP A 254 4.25 -6.73 -16.30
CA TRP A 254 3.37 -5.86 -17.09
C TRP A 254 3.21 -6.35 -18.52
N MET A 255 4.14 -7.14 -19.07
CA MET A 255 3.92 -7.84 -20.33
C MET A 255 2.76 -8.83 -20.32
N ASN A 256 2.41 -9.39 -19.15
CA ASN A 256 1.20 -10.21 -18.99
C ASN A 256 -0.04 -9.35 -18.68
N LEU A 257 0.09 -8.39 -17.76
CA LEU A 257 -1.03 -7.61 -17.25
C LEU A 257 -1.53 -6.56 -18.25
N TRP A 258 -0.63 -5.87 -18.95
CA TRP A 258 -0.99 -4.74 -19.81
C TRP A 258 -1.89 -5.12 -21.00
N PRO A 259 -1.65 -6.24 -21.72
CA PRO A 259 -2.60 -6.72 -22.72
C PRO A 259 -3.98 -7.07 -22.15
N ARG A 260 -4.04 -7.56 -20.91
CA ARG A 260 -5.31 -7.84 -20.23
C ARG A 260 -6.06 -6.55 -19.87
N VAL A 261 -5.34 -5.52 -19.39
CA VAL A 261 -5.90 -4.18 -19.17
C VAL A 261 -6.47 -3.63 -20.48
N ALA A 262 -5.68 -3.62 -21.55
CA ALA A 262 -6.12 -3.14 -22.86
C ALA A 262 -7.40 -3.88 -23.31
N LYS A 263 -7.42 -5.21 -23.21
CA LYS A 263 -8.59 -6.02 -23.56
C LYS A 263 -9.82 -5.67 -22.71
N TYR A 264 -9.68 -5.50 -21.40
CA TYR A 264 -10.78 -5.13 -20.51
C TYR A 264 -11.44 -3.81 -20.93
N PHE A 265 -10.62 -2.80 -21.27
CA PHE A 265 -11.11 -1.49 -21.70
C PHE A 265 -11.47 -1.41 -23.19
N GLY A 266 -11.33 -2.49 -23.95
CA GLY A 266 -11.56 -2.51 -25.40
C GLY A 266 -10.54 -1.72 -26.21
N LEU A 267 -9.30 -1.65 -25.73
CA LEU A 267 -8.13 -1.02 -26.35
C LEU A 267 -7.19 -2.07 -26.93
N LYS A 268 -6.21 -1.61 -27.72
CA LYS A 268 -5.12 -2.44 -28.26
C LYS A 268 -3.77 -1.95 -27.75
N VAL A 269 -2.88 -2.89 -27.42
CA VAL A 269 -1.48 -2.55 -27.15
C VAL A 269 -0.77 -2.39 -28.50
N PRO A 270 -0.12 -1.24 -28.78
CA PRO A 270 0.62 -1.09 -30.04
C PRO A 270 1.84 -2.01 -30.10
N ALA A 271 2.02 -2.70 -31.24
CA ALA A 271 3.13 -3.63 -31.44
C ALA A 271 4.50 -2.93 -31.41
N ASP A 272 4.54 -1.66 -31.79
CA ASP A 272 5.71 -0.79 -31.86
C ASP A 272 5.77 0.17 -30.68
N GLN A 273 5.03 -0.07 -29.59
CA GLN A 273 4.85 0.91 -28.51
C GLN A 273 6.19 1.49 -28.05
N PHE A 274 7.23 0.67 -27.83
CA PHE A 274 8.53 1.09 -27.30
C PHE A 274 9.48 1.75 -28.33
N SER A 275 9.21 1.62 -29.62
CA SER A 275 9.99 2.30 -30.68
C SER A 275 9.40 3.65 -31.11
N ARG A 276 8.21 4.01 -30.63
CA ARG A 276 7.58 5.31 -30.92
C ARG A 276 8.27 6.47 -30.20
N ASP A 277 8.11 7.66 -30.75
CA ASP A 277 8.48 8.90 -30.06
C ASP A 277 7.71 9.04 -28.74
N ALA A 278 8.40 9.55 -27.72
CA ALA A 278 7.89 9.70 -26.37
C ALA A 278 8.09 11.17 -25.92
N PRO A 279 7.26 12.11 -26.42
CA PRO A 279 7.48 13.56 -26.21
C PRO A 279 7.34 13.99 -24.74
N LEU A 280 6.66 13.18 -23.92
CA LEU A 280 6.54 13.39 -22.47
C LEU A 280 7.45 12.44 -21.66
N ALA A 281 8.51 11.89 -22.26
CA ALA A 281 9.40 11.01 -21.53
C ALA A 281 10.12 11.75 -20.39
N SER A 282 10.33 11.07 -19.27
CA SER A 282 11.13 11.57 -18.17
C SER A 282 12.03 10.48 -17.56
N GLU A 283 13.16 10.89 -17.02
CA GLU A 283 14.10 10.02 -16.31
C GLU A 283 14.50 10.67 -15.00
N LYS A 284 14.53 9.87 -13.93
CA LYS A 284 15.02 10.27 -12.61
C LYS A 284 15.93 9.18 -12.06
N ALA A 285 17.17 9.54 -11.76
CA ALA A 285 18.09 8.69 -11.03
C ALA A 285 17.62 8.52 -9.57
N LEU A 286 17.71 7.29 -9.04
CA LEU A 286 17.53 7.03 -7.61
C LEU A 286 18.88 7.16 -6.87
N VAL A 287 19.02 6.67 -5.63
CA VAL A 287 20.28 6.83 -4.90
C VAL A 287 21.44 6.14 -5.63
N SER A 288 22.64 6.72 -5.55
CA SER A 288 23.82 6.23 -6.27
C SER A 288 24.27 4.83 -5.84
N GLN A 289 24.02 4.47 -4.58
CA GLN A 289 24.21 3.13 -4.04
C GLN A 289 22.83 2.54 -3.77
N PRO A 290 22.29 1.65 -4.62
CA PRO A 290 20.97 1.06 -4.40
C PRO A 290 20.97 0.16 -3.14
N PRO A 291 19.81 -0.16 -2.55
CA PRO A 291 19.72 -1.02 -1.37
C PRO A 291 20.51 -2.34 -1.44
N MET A 292 20.57 -2.96 -2.62
CA MET A 292 21.35 -4.17 -2.86
C MET A 292 22.85 -3.98 -2.53
N SER A 293 23.39 -2.76 -2.59
CA SER A 293 24.76 -2.44 -2.17
C SER A 293 25.06 -2.82 -0.72
N VAL A 294 24.07 -2.76 0.18
CA VAL A 294 24.25 -3.08 1.62
C VAL A 294 24.63 -4.53 1.84
N VAL A 295 24.12 -5.44 1.00
CA VAL A 295 24.35 -6.88 1.09
C VAL A 295 25.26 -7.40 -0.02
N ALA A 296 25.83 -6.51 -0.83
CA ALA A 296 26.53 -6.86 -2.06
C ALA A 296 27.69 -7.82 -1.84
N LYS A 297 28.48 -7.61 -0.78
CA LYS A 297 29.60 -8.48 -0.43
C LYS A 297 29.13 -9.91 -0.14
N ASP A 298 28.08 -10.06 0.66
CA ASP A 298 27.56 -11.36 1.09
C ASP A 298 26.95 -12.16 -0.06
N ILE A 299 26.46 -11.48 -1.10
CA ILE A 299 25.87 -12.11 -2.29
C ILE A 299 26.81 -12.13 -3.52
N GLY A 300 28.09 -11.77 -3.35
CA GLY A 300 29.09 -11.83 -4.42
C GLY A 300 28.94 -10.75 -5.52
N LEU A 301 28.33 -9.61 -5.20
CA LEU A 301 28.09 -8.48 -6.09
C LEU A 301 28.82 -7.18 -5.66
N GLU A 302 29.87 -7.29 -4.85
CA GLU A 302 30.67 -6.14 -4.41
C GLU A 302 31.15 -5.31 -5.63
N GLY A 303 30.84 -4.00 -5.62
CA GLY A 303 31.14 -3.10 -6.74
C GLY A 303 30.31 -3.32 -8.01
N ARG A 304 29.29 -4.18 -7.98
CA ARG A 304 28.44 -4.56 -9.14
C ARG A 304 26.96 -4.25 -8.91
N THR A 305 26.69 -3.13 -8.25
CA THR A 305 25.35 -2.65 -7.90
C THR A 305 25.05 -1.33 -8.61
N PRO A 306 24.71 -1.35 -9.90
CA PRO A 306 24.48 -0.13 -10.67
C PRO A 306 23.30 0.67 -10.10
N GLN A 307 23.41 1.99 -10.18
CA GLN A 307 22.34 2.92 -9.82
C GLN A 307 21.05 2.59 -10.58
N SER A 308 19.92 2.68 -9.89
CA SER A 308 18.60 2.43 -10.45
C SER A 308 17.95 3.73 -10.91
N TYR A 309 16.98 3.62 -11.83
CA TYR A 309 16.30 4.75 -12.43
C TYR A 309 14.79 4.54 -12.47
N ILE A 310 14.06 5.66 -12.45
CA ILE A 310 12.65 5.74 -12.84
C ILE A 310 12.61 6.38 -14.22
N ARG A 311 12.25 5.59 -15.24
CA ARG A 311 12.10 5.98 -16.63
C ARG A 311 10.64 5.87 -17.04
N GLN A 312 10.07 6.98 -17.47
CA GLN A 312 8.72 7.03 -18.00
C GLN A 312 8.80 7.39 -19.48
N ARG A 313 8.03 6.70 -20.31
CA ARG A 313 7.75 7.14 -21.68
C ARG A 313 6.65 8.19 -21.72
N VAL A 314 5.79 8.19 -20.71
CA VAL A 314 4.81 9.24 -20.46
C VAL A 314 4.94 9.66 -19.00
N ASP A 315 5.47 10.86 -18.75
CA ASP A 315 5.46 11.46 -17.42
C ASP A 315 4.00 11.70 -17.01
N LEU A 316 3.48 10.83 -16.13
CA LEU A 316 2.06 10.82 -15.81
C LEU A 316 1.60 12.08 -15.07
N VAL A 317 2.51 12.73 -14.35
CA VAL A 317 2.21 14.00 -13.68
C VAL A 317 2.00 15.07 -14.75
N GLN A 318 2.93 15.21 -15.70
CA GLN A 318 2.78 16.18 -16.79
C GLN A 318 1.59 15.84 -17.69
N TRP A 319 1.45 14.58 -18.08
CA TRP A 319 0.36 14.07 -18.94
C TRP A 319 -1.02 14.41 -18.37
N SER A 320 -1.24 14.13 -17.08
CA SER A 320 -2.51 14.44 -16.41
C SER A 320 -2.87 15.93 -16.41
N GLN A 321 -1.89 16.81 -16.60
CA GLN A 321 -2.06 18.26 -16.59
C GLN A 321 -2.29 18.87 -17.98
N THR A 322 -2.05 18.11 -19.06
CA THR A 322 -2.26 18.59 -20.43
C THR A 322 -3.74 18.93 -20.69
N GLN A 323 -3.98 19.92 -21.54
CA GLN A 323 -5.35 20.35 -21.84
C GLN A 323 -6.14 19.23 -22.56
N GLU A 324 -5.49 18.51 -23.48
CA GLU A 324 -6.09 17.38 -24.20
C GLU A 324 -6.60 16.29 -23.25
N VAL A 325 -5.81 15.89 -22.25
CA VAL A 325 -6.20 14.89 -21.25
C VAL A 325 -7.32 15.39 -20.35
N LYS A 326 -7.25 16.65 -19.90
CA LYS A 326 -8.32 17.26 -19.09
C LYS A 326 -9.64 17.34 -19.85
N ASP A 327 -9.59 17.75 -21.11
CA ASP A 327 -10.78 17.84 -21.96
C ASP A 327 -11.35 16.45 -22.27
N ALA A 328 -10.49 15.45 -22.51
CA ALA A 328 -10.92 14.07 -22.68
C ALA A 328 -11.62 13.54 -21.44
N TRP A 329 -11.00 13.68 -20.26
CA TRP A 329 -11.63 13.26 -19.01
C TRP A 329 -12.97 13.97 -18.79
N LYS A 330 -13.03 15.29 -19.01
CA LYS A 330 -14.27 16.05 -18.88
C LYS A 330 -15.37 15.51 -19.80
N ARG A 331 -15.06 15.25 -21.08
CA ARG A 331 -16.05 14.72 -22.04
C ARG A 331 -16.62 13.38 -21.59
N VAL A 332 -15.77 12.42 -21.20
CA VAL A 332 -16.25 11.10 -20.76
C VAL A 332 -16.95 11.17 -19.41
N ALA A 333 -16.48 12.00 -18.47
CA ALA A 333 -17.13 12.18 -17.18
C ALA A 333 -18.53 12.80 -17.32
N ASP A 334 -18.68 13.83 -18.15
CA ASP A 334 -19.98 14.45 -18.43
C ASP A 334 -20.92 13.46 -19.16
N ARG A 335 -20.39 12.70 -20.14
CA ARG A 335 -21.16 11.73 -20.93
C ARG A 335 -21.69 10.56 -20.10
N GLU A 336 -20.86 10.01 -19.21
CA GLU A 336 -21.15 8.79 -18.45
C GLU A 336 -21.61 9.07 -17.01
N GLY A 337 -21.61 10.34 -16.59
CA GLY A 337 -21.99 10.78 -15.24
C GLY A 337 -21.02 10.31 -14.16
N LEU A 338 -19.71 10.48 -14.42
CA LEU A 338 -18.62 10.06 -13.53
C LEU A 338 -18.21 11.16 -12.55
N ASP A 339 -17.40 10.79 -11.56
CA ASP A 339 -16.69 11.76 -10.71
C ASP A 339 -15.70 12.60 -11.54
N SER A 340 -16.01 13.90 -11.71
CA SER A 340 -15.18 14.83 -12.48
C SER A 340 -13.79 15.02 -11.89
N GLU A 341 -13.61 14.79 -10.59
CA GLU A 341 -12.34 14.96 -9.89
C GLU A 341 -11.47 13.69 -9.88
N ALA A 342 -11.96 12.55 -10.39
CA ALA A 342 -11.19 11.30 -10.32
C ALA A 342 -9.79 11.41 -10.98
N LEU A 343 -9.68 12.12 -12.11
CA LEU A 343 -8.40 12.38 -12.78
C LEU A 343 -7.44 13.18 -11.89
N SER A 344 -7.93 14.23 -11.22
CA SER A 344 -7.09 15.11 -10.39
C SER A 344 -6.68 14.43 -9.09
N MET A 345 -7.51 13.52 -8.58
CA MET A 345 -7.25 12.80 -7.34
C MET A 345 -6.33 11.59 -7.50
N ALA A 346 -6.16 11.03 -8.71
CA ALA A 346 -5.33 9.87 -8.95
C ALA A 346 -3.84 10.12 -8.64
N SER A 347 -3.17 9.15 -8.03
CA SER A 347 -1.76 9.28 -7.60
C SER A 347 -0.77 9.09 -8.76
N TRP A 348 -0.71 10.03 -9.71
CA TRP A 348 0.12 9.92 -10.91
C TRP A 348 1.61 9.76 -10.64
N ALA A 349 2.15 10.48 -9.64
CA ALA A 349 3.55 10.33 -9.24
C ALA A 349 3.87 8.91 -8.73
N PHE A 350 2.94 8.30 -7.99
CA PHE A 350 3.09 6.91 -7.53
C PHE A 350 2.97 5.91 -8.68
N ALA A 351 2.01 6.09 -9.60
CA ALA A 351 1.88 5.23 -10.78
C ALA A 351 3.12 5.31 -11.69
N GLY A 352 3.64 6.53 -11.89
CA GLY A 352 4.90 6.78 -12.61
C GLY A 352 6.09 6.10 -11.95
N PHE A 353 6.19 6.16 -10.63
CA PHE A 353 7.18 5.41 -9.87
C PHE A 353 6.95 3.89 -9.96
N ALA A 354 5.73 3.38 -9.96
CA ALA A 354 5.45 1.95 -10.02
C ALA A 354 5.82 1.35 -11.39
N TRP A 355 5.41 1.99 -12.48
CA TRP A 355 5.69 1.51 -13.84
C TRP A 355 7.07 1.88 -14.38
N GLY A 356 7.67 2.95 -13.86
CA GLY A 356 8.90 3.51 -14.41
C GLY A 356 10.19 2.87 -13.93
N ARG A 357 10.18 1.99 -12.92
CA ARG A 357 11.41 1.38 -12.36
C ARG A 357 12.23 0.66 -13.42
N ASP A 358 13.47 0.32 -13.12
CA ASP A 358 14.31 -0.57 -13.94
C ASP A 358 14.78 -1.81 -13.15
N TYR A 359 14.00 -2.20 -12.15
CA TYR A 359 14.28 -3.31 -11.23
C TYR A 359 13.00 -4.04 -10.81
N ASN A 360 13.16 -5.29 -10.36
CA ASN A 360 12.07 -6.15 -9.90
C ASN A 360 11.54 -5.72 -8.51
N ASN A 361 10.30 -6.11 -8.20
CA ASN A 361 9.71 -5.94 -6.86
C ASN A 361 9.00 -7.22 -6.38
N ILE A 362 9.71 -8.11 -5.69
CA ILE A 362 9.19 -9.42 -5.29
C ILE A 362 9.42 -9.69 -3.81
N LEU A 363 8.34 -10.03 -3.10
CA LEU A 363 8.35 -10.48 -1.72
C LEU A 363 8.32 -12.01 -1.65
N SER A 364 9.10 -12.60 -0.75
CA SER A 364 8.98 -14.02 -0.42
C SER A 364 7.84 -14.24 0.58
N MET A 365 6.90 -15.13 0.25
CA MET A 365 5.86 -15.61 1.18
C MET A 365 6.28 -16.88 1.95
N SER A 366 7.56 -17.27 1.87
CA SER A 366 8.01 -18.57 2.40
C SER A 366 7.85 -18.68 3.92
N LYS A 367 8.06 -17.58 4.66
CA LYS A 367 7.94 -17.55 6.12
C LYS A 367 6.52 -17.83 6.58
N SER A 368 5.53 -17.11 6.04
CA SER A 368 4.12 -17.29 6.37
C SER A 368 3.58 -18.64 5.91
N ARG A 369 3.97 -19.13 4.73
CA ARG A 369 3.60 -20.46 4.23
C ARG A 369 4.10 -21.59 5.13
N LYS A 370 5.31 -21.50 5.68
CA LYS A 370 5.83 -22.47 6.68
C LYS A 370 5.00 -22.52 7.95
N LEU A 371 4.32 -21.42 8.30
CA LEU A 371 3.41 -21.35 9.44
C LEU A 371 1.97 -21.74 9.09
N GLY A 372 1.69 -22.10 7.83
CA GLY A 372 0.38 -22.60 7.39
C GLY A 372 -0.51 -21.56 6.70
N TRP A 373 -0.01 -20.36 6.40
CA TRP A 373 -0.75 -19.43 5.55
C TRP A 373 -0.83 -19.96 4.11
N ILE A 374 -2.05 -20.12 3.61
CA ILE A 374 -2.35 -20.62 2.26
C ILE A 374 -3.17 -19.64 1.40
N GLY A 375 -3.46 -18.45 1.93
CA GLY A 375 -4.24 -17.46 1.20
C GLY A 375 -3.54 -17.03 -0.09
N TYR A 376 -4.34 -16.90 -1.14
CA TYR A 376 -3.91 -16.63 -2.51
C TYR A 376 -4.99 -15.83 -3.23
N LEU A 377 -4.58 -14.92 -4.11
CA LEU A 377 -5.45 -14.27 -5.08
C LEU A 377 -4.69 -14.09 -6.39
N ASP A 378 -5.29 -14.40 -7.53
CA ASP A 378 -4.71 -14.08 -8.83
C ASP A 378 -4.68 -12.54 -9.00
N THR A 379 -3.51 -12.01 -9.34
CA THR A 379 -3.29 -10.57 -9.44
C THR A 379 -4.19 -9.92 -10.51
N TRP A 380 -4.48 -10.60 -11.61
CA TRP A 380 -5.39 -10.07 -12.62
C TRP A 380 -6.85 -10.06 -12.13
N GLU A 381 -7.29 -11.11 -11.45
CA GLU A 381 -8.61 -11.14 -10.80
C GLU A 381 -8.75 -9.99 -9.80
N ASN A 382 -7.69 -9.67 -9.06
CA ASN A 382 -7.65 -8.51 -8.19
C ASN A 382 -7.89 -7.19 -8.95
N PHE A 383 -7.05 -6.88 -9.95
CA PHE A 383 -7.22 -5.68 -10.78
C PHE A 383 -8.63 -5.56 -11.35
N LYS A 384 -9.15 -6.67 -11.89
CA LYS A 384 -10.51 -6.73 -12.44
C LYS A 384 -11.58 -6.42 -11.39
N SER A 385 -11.44 -6.95 -10.16
CA SER A 385 -12.39 -6.67 -9.08
C SER A 385 -12.41 -5.18 -8.71
N ILE A 386 -11.24 -4.54 -8.72
CA ILE A 386 -11.14 -3.10 -8.45
C ILE A 386 -11.68 -2.28 -9.61
N PHE A 387 -11.46 -2.68 -10.87
CA PHE A 387 -12.09 -2.03 -12.01
C PHE A 387 -13.61 -2.09 -11.90
N ASN A 388 -14.20 -3.26 -11.64
CA ASN A 388 -15.65 -3.39 -11.40
C ASN A 388 -16.13 -2.48 -10.25
N THR A 389 -15.35 -2.38 -9.17
CA THR A 389 -15.66 -1.47 -8.05
C THR A 389 -15.67 -0.01 -8.49
N LEU A 390 -14.71 0.40 -9.31
CA LEU A 390 -14.63 1.76 -9.86
C LEU A 390 -15.80 2.06 -10.80
N GLU A 391 -16.26 1.08 -11.58
CA GLU A 391 -17.46 1.19 -12.42
C GLU A 391 -18.73 1.40 -11.56
N ASP A 392 -18.92 0.57 -10.53
CA ASP A 392 -20.07 0.65 -9.63
C ASP A 392 -20.11 1.97 -8.85
N LYS A 393 -18.93 2.52 -8.55
CA LYS A 393 -18.77 3.81 -7.88
C LYS A 393 -18.79 5.00 -8.84
N LYS A 394 -19.02 4.77 -10.14
CA LYS A 394 -18.99 5.80 -11.20
C LYS A 394 -17.71 6.63 -11.20
N VAL A 395 -16.59 5.99 -10.90
CA VAL A 395 -15.25 6.57 -11.07
C VAL A 395 -14.80 6.40 -12.52
N ILE A 396 -15.19 5.31 -13.17
CA ILE A 396 -14.95 5.01 -14.60
C ILE A 396 -16.24 4.53 -15.27
N PRO A 397 -16.35 4.56 -16.62
CA PRO A 397 -17.48 3.98 -17.35
C PRO A 397 -17.59 2.47 -17.16
N LYS A 398 -18.77 1.89 -17.44
CA LYS A 398 -18.97 0.43 -17.47
C LYS A 398 -18.47 -0.19 -18.77
N TYR A 399 -17.74 -1.31 -18.71
CA TYR A 399 -17.16 -2.01 -19.87
C TYR A 399 -17.68 -3.42 -20.11
#